data_AF-A0AAD5EDS3-F1
#
_entry.id   AF-A0AAD5EDS3-F1
#
_cell.length_a   1.000
_cell.length_b   1.000
_cell.length_c   1.000
_cell.angle_alpha   90.00
_cell.angle_beta   90.00
_cell.angle_gamma   90.00
#
_symmetry.space_group_name_H-M   'P 1'
#
loop_
_entity.id
_entity.type
_entity.pdbx_description
1 polymer ?
#
loop_
_entity_poly.entity_id
_entity_poly.type
_entity_poly.pdbx_seq_one_letter_code
_entity_poly.pdbx_strand_id
1 'polypeptide(L)'
;MPWKQVEMDLMSSQYKYKQAKLDSENKNASITVRSCFYLVPFIVVSFLVTDVLGALLTTYSKEDVFYAEKYNGWRYLIVFVVGLSAVNACFSYAGDLNQFTAALLSGGTYVEGRIRIGRRWNDTADHDNNNFMLRLEHWKPMMPYPYKATSLARLWSYHWHQCFRSFWLSVPYHPVRKFSNELLGKYLPPNMVKPVTMAISTISVFFFSGCLHEYVNVILLGPNTYPKYAGFELKFFVVHGVAVVLEKLVSQVISPHIPDKSPYTWMKSVVGWAWVMSFTFYTFPLFFSSFVELEIWQELTMGLTKEWFNKTALETPWLRALCGGLL
;
A
#
# COMPACT_ATOMS: atom_id res chain seq x y z
N MET A 1 0.71 30.99 -41.35
CA MET A 1 0.72 29.52 -41.16
C MET A 1 -0.57 29.09 -40.47
N PRO A 2 -1.55 28.52 -41.20
CA PRO A 2 -2.89 28.19 -40.67
C PRO A 2 -2.92 27.05 -39.64
N TRP A 3 -1.90 26.19 -39.62
CA TRP A 3 -1.86 24.98 -38.77
C TRP A 3 -1.79 25.25 -37.25
N LYS A 4 -1.16 26.35 -36.82
CA LYS A 4 -1.11 26.73 -35.40
C LYS A 4 -2.48 27.11 -34.84
N GLN A 5 -3.33 27.74 -35.65
CA GLN A 5 -4.68 28.12 -35.23
C GLN A 5 -5.56 26.87 -35.05
N VAL A 6 -5.47 25.92 -36.00
CA VAL A 6 -6.17 24.64 -35.94
C VAL A 6 -5.77 23.82 -34.71
N GLU A 7 -4.47 23.82 -34.35
CA GLU A 7 -3.98 23.13 -33.15
C GLU A 7 -4.50 23.77 -31.85
N MET A 8 -4.53 25.10 -31.76
CA MET A 8 -5.12 25.80 -30.60
C MET A 8 -6.62 25.54 -30.47
N ASP A 9 -7.36 25.52 -31.57
CA ASP A 9 -8.80 25.29 -31.57
C ASP A 9 -9.14 23.83 -31.18
N LEU A 10 -8.33 22.86 -31.64
CA LEU A 10 -8.43 21.46 -31.21
C LEU A 10 -8.14 21.29 -29.72
N MET A 11 -7.10 21.94 -29.19
CA MET A 11 -6.78 21.89 -27.76
C MET A 11 -7.86 22.57 -26.90
N SER A 12 -8.40 23.71 -27.35
CA SER A 12 -9.51 24.41 -26.69
C SER A 12 -10.79 23.56 -26.65
N SER A 13 -11.11 22.89 -27.77
CA SER A 13 -12.25 21.97 -27.86
C SER A 13 -12.11 20.75 -26.95
N GLN A 14 -10.94 20.10 -26.95
CA GLN A 14 -10.65 18.98 -26.04
C GLN A 14 -10.73 19.40 -24.57
N TYR A 15 -10.26 20.61 -24.26
CA TYR A 15 -10.34 21.18 -22.91
C TYR A 15 -11.81 21.40 -22.49
N LYS A 16 -12.62 22.05 -23.32
CA LYS A 16 -14.05 22.30 -23.05
C LYS A 16 -14.84 21.00 -22.90
N TYR A 17 -14.60 20.01 -23.76
CA TYR A 17 -15.25 18.69 -23.65
C TYR A 17 -14.89 18.00 -22.33
N LYS A 18 -13.60 18.03 -21.96
CA LYS A 18 -13.12 17.43 -20.70
C LYS A 18 -13.72 18.15 -19.49
N GLN A 19 -13.83 19.47 -19.53
CA GLN A 19 -14.45 20.27 -18.47
C GLN A 19 -15.94 19.99 -18.34
N ALA A 20 -16.69 20.01 -19.44
CA ALA A 20 -18.13 19.71 -19.43
C ALA A 20 -18.43 18.28 -18.94
N LYS A 21 -17.60 17.31 -19.31
CA LYS A 21 -17.70 15.93 -18.80
C LYS A 21 -17.43 15.89 -17.29
N LEU A 22 -16.40 16.60 -16.81
CA LEU A 22 -16.10 16.70 -15.38
C LEU A 22 -17.23 17.37 -14.59
N ASP A 23 -17.84 18.43 -15.13
CA ASP A 23 -18.96 19.13 -14.51
C ASP A 23 -20.21 18.25 -14.48
N SER A 24 -20.46 17.46 -15.52
CA SER A 24 -21.55 16.47 -15.56
C SER A 24 -21.33 15.31 -14.57
N GLU A 25 -20.08 14.86 -14.39
CA GLU A 25 -19.72 13.82 -13.41
C GLU A 25 -19.76 14.35 -11.97
N ASN A 26 -19.41 15.63 -11.75
CA ASN A 26 -19.51 16.30 -10.44
C ASN A 26 -20.95 16.52 -10.00
N LYS A 27 -21.87 16.86 -10.93
CA LYS A 27 -23.30 17.03 -10.60
C LYS A 27 -23.95 15.75 -10.05
N ASN A 28 -23.35 14.59 -10.29
CA ASN A 28 -23.84 13.30 -9.81
C ASN A 28 -23.10 12.77 -8.55
N ALA A 29 -22.11 13.49 -8.03
CA ALA A 29 -21.45 13.12 -6.79
C ALA A 29 -22.33 13.53 -5.61
N SER A 30 -23.29 12.68 -5.24
CA SER A 30 -24.08 12.89 -4.02
C SER A 30 -23.17 12.81 -2.80
N ILE A 31 -22.88 13.94 -2.18
CA ILE A 31 -22.24 14.02 -0.87
C ILE A 31 -23.23 13.43 0.13
N THR A 32 -22.91 12.27 0.72
CA THR A 32 -23.73 11.68 1.78
C THR A 32 -23.07 11.92 3.12
N VAL A 33 -23.74 12.67 3.99
CA VAL A 33 -23.33 12.82 5.39
C VAL A 33 -23.82 11.60 6.16
N ARG A 34 -22.93 10.94 6.89
CA ARG A 34 -23.26 9.77 7.71
C ARG A 34 -22.89 10.01 9.16
N SER A 35 -23.60 9.32 10.05
CA SER A 35 -23.21 9.26 11.46
C SER A 35 -21.91 8.48 11.63
N CYS A 36 -21.03 8.95 12.51
CA CYS A 36 -19.78 8.23 12.87
C CYS A 36 -20.03 6.80 13.36
N PHE A 37 -21.21 6.51 13.93
CA PHE A 37 -21.59 5.16 14.36
C PHE A 37 -21.64 4.14 13.22
N TYR A 38 -21.70 4.58 11.96
CA TYR A 38 -21.58 3.68 10.80
C TYR A 38 -20.21 2.99 10.72
N LEU A 39 -19.17 3.55 11.36
CA LEU A 39 -17.83 2.97 11.40
C LEU A 39 -17.69 1.85 12.45
N VAL A 40 -18.55 1.81 13.48
CA VAL A 40 -18.43 0.88 14.61
C VAL A 40 -18.41 -0.59 14.15
N PRO A 41 -19.28 -1.07 13.24
CA PRO A 41 -19.20 -2.46 12.77
C PRO A 41 -17.87 -2.78 12.07
N PHE A 42 -17.31 -1.84 11.30
CA PHE A 42 -16.02 -2.03 10.62
C PHE A 42 -14.87 -2.10 11.61
N ILE A 43 -14.88 -1.24 12.63
CA ILE A 43 -13.91 -1.26 13.74
C ILE A 43 -13.96 -2.62 14.45
N VAL A 44 -15.16 -3.07 14.84
CA VAL A 44 -15.35 -4.36 15.54
C VAL A 44 -14.88 -5.53 14.68
N VAL A 45 -15.25 -5.57 13.40
CA VAL A 45 -14.81 -6.64 12.49
C VAL A 45 -13.29 -6.63 12.30
N SER A 46 -12.69 -5.47 12.01
CA SER A 46 -11.23 -5.35 11.83
C SER A 46 -10.48 -5.73 13.10
N PHE A 47 -11.00 -5.35 14.28
CA PHE A 47 -10.46 -5.74 15.58
C PHE A 47 -10.51 -7.26 15.78
N LEU A 48 -11.68 -7.89 15.60
CA LEU A 48 -11.84 -9.34 15.78
C LEU A 48 -10.96 -10.14 14.79
N VAL A 49 -10.88 -9.70 13.53
CA VAL A 49 -10.00 -10.33 12.54
C VAL A 49 -8.53 -10.19 12.95
N THR A 50 -8.12 -9.01 13.42
CA THR A 50 -6.75 -8.79 13.92
C THR A 50 -6.45 -9.72 15.10
N ASP A 51 -7.37 -9.83 16.06
CA ASP A 51 -7.18 -10.65 17.26
C ASP A 51 -7.09 -12.15 16.94
N VAL A 52 -7.97 -12.68 16.06
CA VAL A 52 -7.93 -14.09 15.64
C VAL A 52 -6.65 -14.41 14.88
N LEU A 53 -6.25 -13.55 13.93
CA LEU A 53 -5.02 -13.76 13.17
C LEU A 53 -3.77 -13.61 14.06
N GLY A 54 -3.80 -12.65 15.00
CA GLY A 54 -2.77 -12.48 16.02
C GLY A 54 -2.64 -13.71 16.91
N ALA A 55 -3.74 -14.26 17.41
CA ALA A 55 -3.76 -15.49 18.19
C ALA A 55 -3.11 -16.66 17.43
N LEU A 56 -3.45 -16.84 16.14
CA LEU A 56 -2.79 -17.84 15.30
C LEU A 56 -1.28 -17.59 15.18
N LEU A 57 -0.85 -16.35 14.91
CA LEU A 57 0.57 -16.02 14.81
C LEU A 57 1.32 -16.25 16.13
N THR A 58 0.66 -16.06 17.28
CA THR A 58 1.30 -16.28 18.59
C THR A 58 1.67 -17.74 18.86
N THR A 59 1.11 -18.69 18.09
CA THR A 59 1.50 -20.11 18.16
C THR A 59 2.89 -20.39 17.54
N TYR A 60 3.47 -19.42 16.83
CA TYR A 60 4.80 -19.53 16.22
C TYR A 60 5.84 -18.81 17.07
N SER A 61 6.87 -19.55 17.47
CA SER A 61 8.14 -18.96 17.96
C SER A 61 8.95 -18.39 16.81
N LYS A 62 9.93 -17.52 17.10
CA LYS A 62 10.90 -17.11 16.08
C LYS A 62 11.64 -18.30 15.45
N GLU A 63 11.97 -19.34 16.22
CA GLU A 63 12.62 -20.54 15.72
C GLU A 63 11.72 -21.30 14.73
N ASP A 64 10.41 -21.38 15.00
CA ASP A 64 9.45 -22.00 14.08
C ASP A 64 9.40 -21.27 12.74
N VAL A 65 9.39 -19.93 12.76
CA VAL A 65 9.33 -19.10 11.55
C VAL A 65 10.60 -19.29 10.72
N PHE A 66 11.79 -19.21 11.33
CA PHE A 66 13.06 -19.43 10.62
C PHE A 66 13.20 -20.88 10.12
N TYR A 67 12.73 -21.87 10.90
CA TYR A 67 12.72 -23.27 10.45
C TYR A 67 11.78 -23.45 9.26
N ALA A 68 10.59 -22.85 9.30
CA ALA A 68 9.63 -22.90 8.21
C ALA A 68 10.19 -22.26 6.93
N GLU A 69 10.81 -21.08 7.05
CA GLU A 69 11.47 -20.40 5.93
C GLU A 69 12.50 -21.31 5.25
N LYS A 70 13.36 -21.95 6.05
CA LYS A 70 14.49 -22.72 5.53
C LYS A 70 14.13 -24.12 5.04
N TYR A 71 13.19 -24.79 5.69
CA TYR A 71 12.94 -26.23 5.49
C TYR A 71 11.49 -26.58 5.15
N ASN A 72 10.54 -25.66 5.31
CA ASN A 72 9.12 -25.95 5.14
C ASN A 72 8.35 -24.78 4.50
N GLY A 73 8.53 -24.64 3.18
CA GLY A 73 7.97 -23.52 2.42
C GLY A 73 6.44 -23.37 2.48
N TRP A 74 5.68 -24.46 2.66
CA TRP A 74 4.22 -24.36 2.79
C TRP A 74 3.80 -23.77 4.15
N ARG A 75 4.50 -24.11 5.24
CA ARG A 75 4.27 -23.46 6.54
C ARG A 75 4.68 -22.00 6.49
N TYR A 76 5.80 -21.70 5.83
CA TYR A 76 6.22 -20.31 5.65
C TYR A 76 5.20 -19.50 4.83
N LEU A 77 4.59 -20.10 3.81
CA LEU A 77 3.49 -19.49 3.06
C LEU A 77 2.28 -19.18 3.95
N ILE A 78 1.94 -20.04 4.92
CA ILE A 78 0.88 -19.75 5.89
C ILE A 78 1.26 -18.54 6.74
N VAL A 79 2.46 -18.54 7.33
CA VAL A 79 2.95 -17.40 8.14
C VAL A 79 2.90 -16.10 7.32
N PHE A 80 3.33 -16.13 6.06
CA PHE A 80 3.27 -14.99 5.16
C PHE A 80 1.84 -14.49 4.91
N VAL A 81 0.91 -15.38 4.54
CA VAL A 81 -0.48 -15.00 4.22
C VAL A 81 -1.22 -14.50 5.45
N VAL A 82 -1.04 -15.17 6.59
CA VAL A 82 -1.63 -14.79 7.88
C VAL A 82 -1.03 -13.47 8.35
N GLY A 83 0.30 -13.31 8.30
CA GLY A 83 0.99 -12.08 8.67
C GLY A 83 0.55 -10.89 7.83
N LEU A 84 0.51 -11.03 6.50
CA LEU A 84 0.04 -9.98 5.61
C LEU A 84 -1.43 -9.61 5.89
N SER A 85 -2.28 -10.60 6.16
CA SER A 85 -3.69 -10.40 6.52
C SER A 85 -3.83 -9.70 7.88
N ALA A 86 -3.01 -10.06 8.86
CA ALA A 86 -3.02 -9.48 10.20
C ALA A 86 -2.59 -8.02 10.16
N VAL A 87 -1.49 -7.70 9.46
CA VAL A 87 -1.05 -6.32 9.25
C VAL A 87 -2.14 -5.51 8.53
N ASN A 88 -2.79 -6.08 7.51
CA ASN A 88 -3.92 -5.45 6.84
C ASN A 88 -5.10 -5.14 7.76
N ALA A 89 -5.50 -6.12 8.58
CA ALA A 89 -6.56 -5.94 9.55
C ALA A 89 -6.20 -4.87 10.59
N CYS A 90 -4.97 -4.89 11.11
CA CYS A 90 -4.46 -3.93 12.09
C CYS A 90 -4.47 -2.49 11.55
N PHE A 91 -3.96 -2.27 10.33
CA PHE A 91 -3.99 -0.94 9.70
C PHE A 91 -5.41 -0.48 9.34
N SER A 92 -6.29 -1.41 8.97
CA SER A 92 -7.70 -1.10 8.74
C SER A 92 -8.38 -0.67 10.03
N TYR A 93 -8.18 -1.43 11.11
CA TYR A 93 -8.66 -1.10 12.46
C TYR A 93 -8.16 0.28 12.92
N ALA A 94 -6.85 0.55 12.83
CA ALA A 94 -6.28 1.83 13.20
C ALA A 94 -6.82 2.99 12.34
N GLY A 95 -7.01 2.75 11.04
CA GLY A 95 -7.59 3.71 10.12
C GLY A 95 -9.04 4.06 10.47
N ASP A 96 -9.87 3.05 10.67
CA ASP A 96 -11.29 3.21 11.00
C ASP A 96 -11.46 3.87 12.38
N LEU A 97 -10.64 3.50 13.36
CA LEU A 97 -10.64 4.09 14.69
C LEU A 97 -10.28 5.58 14.65
N ASN A 98 -9.21 5.94 13.96
CA ASN A 98 -8.82 7.34 13.81
C ASN A 98 -9.89 8.16 13.08
N GLN A 99 -10.54 7.60 12.05
CA GLN A 99 -11.64 8.25 11.35
C GLN A 99 -12.84 8.46 12.28
N PHE A 100 -13.17 7.45 13.10
CA PHE A 100 -14.24 7.54 14.08
C PHE A 100 -13.95 8.61 15.12
N THR A 101 -12.73 8.66 15.68
CA THR A 101 -12.32 9.70 16.64
C THR A 101 -12.42 11.10 16.01
N ALA A 102 -11.92 11.28 14.78
CA ALA A 102 -12.01 12.56 14.08
C ALA A 102 -13.47 12.98 13.82
N ALA A 103 -14.34 12.05 13.40
CA ALA A 103 -15.75 12.31 13.18
C ALA A 103 -16.49 12.64 14.49
N LEU A 104 -16.16 11.95 15.58
CA LEU A 104 -16.72 12.20 16.91
C LEU A 104 -16.35 13.62 17.38
N LEU A 105 -15.07 14.00 17.26
CA LEU A 105 -14.59 15.34 17.61
C LEU A 105 -15.18 16.45 16.70
N SER A 106 -15.63 16.10 15.49
CA SER A 106 -16.24 17.02 14.52
C SER A 106 -17.77 17.14 14.63
N GLY A 107 -18.37 16.66 15.73
CA GLY A 107 -19.83 16.72 15.94
C GLY A 107 -20.58 15.45 15.53
N GLY A 108 -19.89 14.30 15.49
CA GLY A 108 -20.52 12.98 15.35
C GLY A 108 -20.94 12.58 13.94
N THR A 109 -20.56 13.36 12.92
CA THR A 109 -20.84 13.05 11.51
C THR A 109 -19.57 13.09 10.68
N TYR A 110 -19.58 12.36 9.56
CA TYR A 110 -18.54 12.41 8.55
C TYR A 110 -19.15 12.44 7.15
N VAL A 111 -18.40 13.02 6.22
CA VAL A 111 -18.78 13.02 4.81
C VAL A 111 -18.24 11.75 4.15
N GLU A 112 -19.14 10.88 3.69
CA GLU A 112 -18.77 9.75 2.83
C GLU A 112 -18.80 10.21 1.38
N GLY A 113 -17.62 10.57 0.86
CA GLY A 113 -17.42 10.88 -0.55
C GLY A 113 -16.66 9.75 -1.25
N ARG A 114 -17.31 9.02 -2.17
CA ARG A 114 -16.56 8.27 -3.20
C ARG A 114 -16.01 9.26 -4.21
N ILE A 115 -14.91 9.94 -3.89
CA ILE A 115 -14.14 10.60 -4.94
C ILE A 115 -13.57 9.46 -5.80
N ARG A 116 -14.17 9.22 -6.98
CA ARG A 116 -13.56 8.35 -8.00
C ARG A 116 -12.16 8.89 -8.23
N ILE A 117 -11.15 8.14 -7.80
CA ILE A 117 -9.72 8.45 -7.92
C ILE A 117 -9.33 8.31 -9.41
N GLY A 118 -9.84 9.21 -10.25
CA GLY A 118 -9.46 9.40 -11.65
C GLY A 118 -8.90 10.79 -11.93
N ARG A 119 -8.93 11.69 -10.93
CA ARG A 119 -8.44 13.08 -11.06
C ARG A 119 -6.97 13.19 -10.62
N ARG A 120 -6.15 13.76 -11.50
CA ARG A 120 -4.93 14.47 -11.11
C ARG A 120 -5.41 15.80 -10.50
N TRP A 121 -5.32 15.94 -9.18
CA TRP A 121 -5.62 17.20 -8.49
C TRP A 121 -4.66 18.27 -9.02
N ASN A 122 -5.22 19.37 -9.53
CA ASN A 122 -4.49 20.62 -9.74
C ASN A 122 -4.77 21.47 -8.50
N ASP A 123 -3.75 21.73 -7.71
CA ASP A 123 -3.81 22.38 -6.38
C ASP A 123 -4.12 23.91 -6.42
N THR A 124 -4.91 24.38 -7.39
CA THR A 124 -5.07 25.83 -7.63
C THR A 124 -6.47 26.38 -7.33
N ALA A 125 -7.36 25.64 -6.69
CA ALA A 125 -8.73 26.12 -6.46
C ALA A 125 -9.33 25.63 -5.14
N ASP A 126 -8.94 26.26 -4.02
CA ASP A 126 -9.87 26.66 -2.93
C ASP A 126 -9.04 27.30 -1.80
N HIS A 127 -8.87 28.62 -1.84
CA HIS A 127 -8.22 29.38 -0.76
C HIS A 127 -9.21 30.13 0.14
N ASP A 128 -10.53 30.07 -0.13
CA ASP A 128 -11.48 31.08 0.39
C ASP A 128 -12.60 30.59 1.32
N ASN A 129 -12.49 29.42 1.96
CA ASN A 129 -13.49 29.04 2.98
C ASN A 129 -12.87 28.53 4.28
N ASN A 130 -12.90 29.40 5.30
CA ASN A 130 -12.53 29.17 6.72
C ASN A 130 -13.40 28.13 7.46
N ASN A 131 -14.24 27.36 6.75
CA ASN A 131 -14.92 26.22 7.35
C ASN A 131 -13.93 25.06 7.39
N PHE A 132 -13.16 25.02 8.49
CA PHE A 132 -12.38 23.87 8.96
C PHE A 132 -13.31 22.72 9.39
N MET A 133 -14.41 22.47 8.66
CA MET A 133 -14.96 21.13 8.63
C MET A 133 -13.85 20.28 8.03
N LEU A 134 -13.16 19.52 8.88
CA LEU A 134 -12.25 18.46 8.49
C LEU A 134 -12.95 17.70 7.36
N ARG A 135 -12.57 17.95 6.11
CA ARG A 135 -13.19 17.29 4.96
C ARG A 135 -12.75 15.84 5.03
N LEU A 136 -13.49 15.04 5.79
CA LEU A 136 -13.30 13.60 6.01
C LEU A 136 -13.34 12.82 4.69
N GLU A 137 -13.71 13.48 3.59
CA GLU A 137 -13.49 13.09 2.19
C GLU A 137 -12.05 12.66 1.86
N HIS A 138 -11.06 13.05 2.67
CA HIS A 138 -9.66 12.71 2.47
C HIS A 138 -9.21 11.46 3.23
N TRP A 139 -10.07 10.86 4.07
CA TRP A 139 -9.70 9.65 4.79
C TRP A 139 -9.61 8.48 3.82
N LYS A 140 -8.37 8.07 3.51
CA LYS A 140 -8.10 6.90 2.71
C LYS A 140 -7.91 5.71 3.64
N PRO A 141 -8.46 4.54 3.31
CA PRO A 141 -8.08 3.31 4.00
C PRO A 141 -6.55 3.22 4.05
N MET A 142 -5.99 2.95 5.22
CA MET A 142 -4.53 2.95 5.38
C MET A 142 -3.88 1.86 4.53
N MET A 143 -4.55 0.72 4.35
CA MET A 143 -4.05 -0.38 3.52
C MET A 143 -5.22 -1.11 2.83
N PRO A 144 -5.74 -0.63 1.69
CA PRO A 144 -6.93 -1.24 1.11
C PRO A 144 -6.59 -2.53 0.36
N TYR A 145 -6.75 -3.70 0.96
CA TYR A 145 -6.66 -5.01 0.30
C TYR A 145 -5.36 -5.24 -0.51
N PRO A 146 -4.17 -5.27 0.11
CA PRO A 146 -2.87 -5.46 -0.56
C PRO A 146 -2.81 -6.74 -1.39
N TYR A 147 -3.47 -7.80 -0.93
CA TYR A 147 -3.57 -9.07 -1.63
C TYR A 147 -4.39 -9.01 -2.94
N LYS A 148 -5.05 -7.90 -3.29
CA LYS A 148 -5.74 -7.72 -4.58
C LYS A 148 -4.88 -7.03 -5.63
N ALA A 149 -3.63 -6.69 -5.32
CA ALA A 149 -2.75 -6.03 -6.27
C ALA A 149 -2.38 -6.97 -7.42
N THR A 150 -2.50 -6.48 -8.65
CA THR A 150 -2.14 -7.20 -9.89
C THR A 150 -0.85 -6.69 -10.53
N SER A 151 -0.18 -5.74 -9.87
CA SER A 151 1.12 -5.20 -10.26
C SER A 151 1.80 -4.62 -9.02
N LEU A 152 3.14 -4.62 -8.99
CA LEU A 152 3.91 -4.04 -7.89
C LEU A 152 3.67 -2.54 -7.78
N ALA A 153 3.56 -1.83 -8.92
CA ALA A 153 3.23 -0.41 -8.92
C ALA A 153 1.88 -0.16 -8.21
N ARG A 154 0.89 -1.04 -8.45
CA ARG A 154 -0.43 -0.95 -7.83
C ARG A 154 -0.40 -1.30 -6.34
N LEU A 155 0.35 -2.33 -5.95
CA LEU A 155 0.57 -2.70 -4.54
C LEU A 155 1.03 -1.48 -3.75
N TRP A 156 2.16 -0.90 -4.13
CA TRP A 156 2.79 0.21 -3.39
C TRP A 156 2.04 1.54 -3.51
N SER A 157 1.46 1.83 -4.67
CA SER A 157 0.82 3.15 -4.89
C SER A 157 -0.61 3.23 -4.37
N TYR A 158 -1.34 2.11 -4.30
CA TYR A 158 -2.77 2.11 -3.98
C TYR A 158 -3.14 1.23 -2.79
N HIS A 159 -2.47 0.10 -2.62
CA HIS A 159 -2.90 -0.89 -1.64
C HIS A 159 -2.04 -0.93 -0.37
N TRP A 160 -0.85 -0.34 -0.40
CA TRP A 160 0.09 -0.31 0.73
C TRP A 160 0.18 1.08 1.38
N HIS A 161 0.16 1.13 2.71
CA HIS A 161 0.37 2.31 3.57
C HIS A 161 0.00 3.69 2.97
N GLN A 162 -1.26 3.87 2.58
CA GLN A 162 -1.75 5.09 1.94
C GLN A 162 -1.66 6.34 2.83
N CYS A 163 -1.60 6.16 4.15
CA CYS A 163 -1.39 7.25 5.12
C CYS A 163 -0.07 8.01 4.86
N PHE A 164 0.98 7.34 4.41
CA PHE A 164 2.28 7.97 4.17
C PHE A 164 2.45 8.51 2.75
N ARG A 165 1.44 8.37 1.88
CA ARG A 165 1.55 8.78 0.47
C ARG A 165 1.96 10.24 0.30
N SER A 166 1.34 11.15 1.03
CA SER A 166 1.66 12.58 0.94
C SER A 166 3.11 12.85 1.37
N PHE A 167 3.58 12.19 2.43
CA PHE A 167 4.96 12.27 2.89
C PHE A 167 5.95 11.78 1.82
N TRP A 168 5.69 10.60 1.23
CA TRP A 168 6.54 10.03 0.19
C TRP A 168 6.59 10.88 -1.08
N LEU A 169 5.49 11.53 -1.44
CA LEU A 169 5.46 12.43 -2.59
C LEU A 169 6.26 13.70 -2.30
N SER A 170 6.04 14.34 -1.15
CA SER A 170 6.61 15.64 -0.82
C SER A 170 8.10 15.57 -0.48
N VAL A 171 8.54 14.51 0.20
CA VAL A 171 9.91 14.44 0.74
C VAL A 171 10.88 13.81 -0.27
N PRO A 172 10.80 12.51 -0.61
CA PRO A 172 11.76 11.92 -1.55
C PRO A 172 11.37 12.04 -3.04
N TYR A 173 10.09 12.05 -3.41
CA TYR A 173 9.71 11.97 -4.83
C TYR A 173 9.86 13.31 -5.57
N HIS A 174 9.12 14.36 -5.15
CA HIS A 174 9.06 15.62 -5.87
C HIS A 174 10.41 16.36 -5.95
N PRO A 175 11.19 16.46 -4.86
CA PRO A 175 12.51 17.10 -4.91
C PRO A 175 13.47 16.38 -5.84
N VAL A 176 13.58 15.05 -5.75
CA VAL A 176 14.44 14.26 -6.63
C VAL A 176 13.98 14.35 -8.08
N ARG A 177 12.67 14.38 -8.32
CA ARG A 177 12.12 14.58 -9.67
C ARG A 177 12.50 15.92 -10.28
N LYS A 178 12.35 16.99 -9.51
CA LYS A 178 12.70 18.34 -9.97
C LYS A 178 14.20 18.40 -10.29
N PHE A 179 15.03 17.98 -9.36
CA PHE A 179 16.48 17.98 -9.50
C PHE A 179 16.95 17.11 -10.68
N SER A 180 16.48 15.87 -10.80
CA SER A 180 16.86 14.98 -11.91
C SER A 180 16.37 15.50 -13.26
N ASN A 181 15.20 16.15 -13.34
CA ASN A 181 14.72 16.74 -14.59
C ASN A 181 15.59 17.93 -15.03
N GLU A 182 15.99 18.80 -14.10
CA GLU A 182 16.87 19.94 -14.36
C GLU A 182 18.29 19.50 -14.75
N LEU A 183 18.81 18.45 -14.11
CA LEU A 183 20.13 17.91 -14.40
C LEU A 183 20.16 17.16 -15.74
N LEU A 184 19.27 16.18 -15.92
CA LEU A 184 19.25 15.31 -17.09
C LEU A 184 18.72 16.00 -18.34
N GLY A 185 17.88 17.03 -18.21
CA GLY A 185 17.40 17.82 -19.34
C GLY A 185 18.50 18.50 -20.14
N LYS A 186 19.71 18.63 -19.56
CA LYS A 186 20.91 19.16 -20.23
C LYS A 186 21.65 18.11 -21.07
N TYR A 187 21.46 16.83 -20.78
CA TYR A 187 22.29 15.74 -21.32
C TYR A 187 21.50 14.68 -22.10
N LEU A 188 20.20 14.53 -21.85
CA LEU A 188 19.36 13.51 -22.47
C LEU A 188 18.35 14.13 -23.45
N PRO A 189 17.94 13.41 -24.50
CA PRO A 189 16.91 13.89 -25.41
C PRO A 189 15.55 14.00 -24.70
N PRO A 190 14.68 14.95 -25.10
CA PRO A 190 13.43 15.26 -24.38
C PRO A 190 12.49 14.06 -24.14
N ASN A 191 12.49 13.09 -25.06
CA ASN A 191 11.69 11.86 -24.96
C ASN A 191 12.18 10.90 -23.85
N MET A 192 13.46 10.96 -23.46
CA MET A 192 14.04 10.11 -22.42
C MET A 192 14.07 10.78 -21.04
N VAL A 193 14.11 12.12 -20.97
CA VAL A 193 14.19 12.85 -19.69
C VAL A 193 13.04 12.46 -18.76
N LYS A 194 11.79 12.46 -19.26
CA LYS A 194 10.61 12.16 -18.44
C LYS A 194 10.60 10.75 -17.84
N PRO A 195 10.74 9.65 -18.62
CA PRO A 195 10.74 8.30 -18.06
C PRO A 195 11.92 8.06 -17.11
N VAL A 196 13.12 8.54 -17.43
CA VAL A 196 14.31 8.37 -16.58
C VAL A 196 14.14 9.12 -15.25
N THR A 197 13.69 10.38 -15.31
CA THR A 197 13.39 11.18 -14.11
C THR A 197 12.35 10.47 -13.24
N MET A 198 11.24 9.98 -13.83
CA MET A 198 10.22 9.24 -13.07
C MET A 198 10.77 7.97 -12.42
N ALA A 199 11.68 7.25 -13.10
CA ALA A 199 12.31 6.05 -12.54
C ALA A 199 13.20 6.40 -11.34
N ILE A 200 14.06 7.41 -11.46
CA ILE A 200 14.94 7.88 -10.38
C ILE A 200 14.11 8.35 -9.17
N SER A 201 13.05 9.13 -9.39
CA SER A 201 12.17 9.57 -8.30
C SER A 201 11.39 8.42 -7.65
N THR A 202 11.07 7.37 -8.40
CA THR A 202 10.42 6.18 -7.82
C THR A 202 11.43 5.46 -6.94
N ILE A 203 12.64 5.20 -7.43
CA ILE A 203 13.70 4.53 -6.67
C ILE A 203 14.06 5.33 -5.40
N SER A 204 14.07 6.68 -5.45
CA SER A 204 14.35 7.49 -4.27
C SER A 204 13.32 7.33 -3.16
N VAL A 205 12.03 7.16 -3.48
CA VAL A 205 10.98 6.88 -2.49
C VAL A 205 11.29 5.56 -1.76
N PHE A 206 11.58 4.51 -2.53
CA PHE A 206 11.89 3.19 -1.96
C PHE A 206 13.18 3.21 -1.15
N PHE A 207 14.23 3.85 -1.67
CA PHE A 207 15.49 4.01 -0.94
C PHE A 207 15.28 4.73 0.40
N PHE A 208 14.56 5.86 0.38
CA PHE A 208 14.30 6.63 1.60
C PHE A 208 13.41 5.87 2.59
N SER A 209 12.40 5.14 2.10
CA SER A 209 11.59 4.23 2.93
C SER A 209 12.45 3.14 3.56
N GLY A 210 13.35 2.53 2.80
CA GLY A 210 14.30 1.54 3.28
C GLY A 210 15.22 2.07 4.36
N CYS A 211 15.75 3.29 4.21
CA CYS A 211 16.58 3.93 5.24
C CYS A 211 15.81 4.17 6.56
N LEU A 212 14.53 4.55 6.49
CA LEU A 212 13.72 4.75 7.70
C LEU A 212 13.44 3.42 8.41
N HIS A 213 13.16 2.38 7.65
CA HIS A 213 12.99 1.02 8.15
C HIS A 213 14.27 0.51 8.80
N GLU A 214 15.41 0.68 8.14
CA GLU A 214 16.73 0.35 8.69
C GLU A 214 17.00 1.10 10.01
N TYR A 215 16.66 2.39 10.06
CA TYR A 215 16.78 3.20 11.28
C TYR A 215 15.91 2.67 12.43
N VAL A 216 14.67 2.27 12.15
CA VAL A 216 13.79 1.63 13.14
C VAL A 216 14.42 0.32 13.65
N ASN A 217 14.99 -0.51 12.77
CA ASN A 217 15.69 -1.73 13.18
C ASN A 217 16.90 -1.45 14.07
N VAL A 218 17.71 -0.43 13.76
CA VAL A 218 18.85 -0.03 14.60
C VAL A 218 18.38 0.26 16.03
N ILE A 219 17.27 0.99 16.18
CA ILE A 219 16.71 1.34 17.48
C ILE A 219 16.16 0.10 18.21
N LEU A 220 15.35 -0.70 17.53
CA LEU A 220 14.63 -1.80 18.17
C LEU A 220 15.52 -3.00 18.50
N LEU A 221 16.46 -3.36 17.61
CA LEU A 221 17.35 -4.52 17.79
C LEU A 221 18.55 -4.20 18.68
N GLY A 222 18.95 -2.93 18.75
CA GLY A 222 20.15 -2.49 19.46
C GLY A 222 21.47 -2.96 18.82
N PRO A 223 22.61 -2.56 19.39
CA PRO A 223 23.92 -2.70 18.76
C PRO A 223 24.42 -4.14 18.62
N ASN A 224 23.93 -5.06 19.45
CA ASN A 224 24.39 -6.45 19.46
C ASN A 224 23.68 -7.33 18.42
N THR A 225 22.42 -7.00 18.12
CA THR A 225 21.58 -7.84 17.25
C THR A 225 21.46 -7.26 15.85
N TYR A 226 21.42 -5.92 15.72
CA TYR A 226 21.29 -5.22 14.44
C TYR A 226 22.32 -5.66 13.36
N PRO A 227 23.62 -5.89 13.66
CA PRO A 227 24.59 -6.25 12.63
C PRO A 227 24.23 -7.50 11.81
N LYS A 228 23.40 -8.42 12.36
CA LYS A 228 22.91 -9.61 11.64
C LYS A 228 21.94 -9.27 10.51
N TYR A 229 21.21 -8.17 10.65
CA TYR A 229 20.11 -7.75 9.77
C TYR A 229 20.43 -6.45 9.00
N ALA A 230 21.64 -5.92 9.15
CA ALA A 230 22.04 -4.67 8.54
C ALA A 230 21.88 -4.69 7.01
N GLY A 231 21.10 -3.73 6.51
CA GLY A 231 20.78 -3.51 5.11
C GLY A 231 19.72 -4.44 4.54
N PHE A 232 19.08 -5.30 5.35
CA PHE A 232 18.07 -6.24 4.86
C PHE A 232 16.83 -5.49 4.34
N GLU A 233 16.27 -4.59 5.15
CA GLU A 233 15.10 -3.82 4.76
C GLU A 233 15.44 -2.80 3.66
N LEU A 234 16.60 -2.14 3.73
CA LEU A 234 17.04 -1.27 2.63
C LEU A 234 17.11 -2.03 1.29
N LYS A 235 17.70 -3.24 1.30
CA LYS A 235 17.76 -4.10 0.11
C LYS A 235 16.36 -4.49 -0.37
N PHE A 236 15.47 -4.88 0.54
CA PHE A 236 14.07 -5.18 0.22
C PHE A 236 13.42 -4.03 -0.55
N PHE A 237 13.43 -2.82 0.01
CA PHE A 237 12.77 -1.68 -0.62
C PHE A 237 13.43 -1.30 -1.96
N VAL A 238 14.75 -1.28 -2.04
CA VAL A 238 15.46 -0.95 -3.31
C VAL A 238 15.12 -1.96 -4.41
N VAL A 239 15.10 -3.27 -4.09
CA VAL A 239 14.71 -4.32 -5.05
C VAL A 239 13.27 -4.12 -5.52
N HIS A 240 12.34 -3.80 -4.62
CA HIS A 240 10.96 -3.48 -5.01
C HIS A 240 10.86 -2.21 -5.88
N GLY A 241 11.63 -1.17 -5.57
CA GLY A 241 11.65 0.08 -6.35
C GLY A 241 12.14 -0.14 -7.77
N VAL A 242 13.22 -0.92 -7.95
CA VAL A 242 13.71 -1.32 -9.27
C VAL A 242 12.68 -2.18 -9.99
N ALA A 243 12.08 -3.16 -9.32
CA ALA A 243 11.06 -4.04 -9.90
C ALA A 243 9.83 -3.26 -10.38
N VAL A 244 9.37 -2.24 -9.64
CA VAL A 244 8.28 -1.35 -10.07
C VAL A 244 8.64 -0.59 -11.35
N VAL A 245 9.88 -0.09 -11.46
CA VAL A 245 10.35 0.59 -12.66
C VAL A 245 10.41 -0.37 -13.84
N LEU A 246 10.97 -1.57 -13.66
CA LEU A 246 11.07 -2.59 -14.70
C LEU A 246 9.69 -3.07 -15.15
N GLU A 247 8.76 -3.35 -14.22
CA GLU A 247 7.37 -3.71 -14.51
C GLU A 247 6.70 -2.66 -15.41
N LYS A 248 6.94 -1.37 -15.12
CA LYS A 248 6.41 -0.27 -15.93
C LYS A 248 7.03 -0.21 -17.32
N LEU A 249 8.34 -0.43 -17.45
CA LEU A 249 9.03 -0.47 -18.75
C LEU A 249 8.52 -1.64 -19.60
N VAL A 250 8.41 -2.83 -19.00
CA VAL A 250 7.85 -4.03 -19.64
C VAL A 250 6.40 -3.76 -20.07
N SER A 251 5.57 -3.15 -19.22
CA SER A 251 4.21 -2.77 -19.58
C SER A 251 4.16 -1.80 -20.76
N GLN A 252 5.12 -0.88 -20.89
CA GLN A 252 5.16 0.05 -22.03
C GLN A 252 5.54 -0.64 -23.35
N VAL A 253 6.38 -1.66 -23.29
CA VAL A 253 6.78 -2.45 -24.47
C VAL A 253 5.69 -3.45 -24.86
N ILE A 254 5.07 -4.12 -23.89
CA ILE A 254 4.12 -5.20 -24.14
C ILE A 254 2.70 -4.69 -24.35
N SER A 255 2.23 -3.70 -23.57
CA SER A 255 0.82 -3.26 -23.61
C SER A 255 0.33 -2.82 -24.98
N PRO A 256 1.11 -2.13 -25.83
CA PRO A 256 0.66 -1.77 -27.18
C PRO A 256 0.36 -2.98 -28.07
N HIS A 257 0.97 -4.13 -27.77
CA HIS A 257 0.83 -5.35 -28.56
C HIS A 257 -0.30 -6.26 -28.06
N ILE A 258 -0.92 -5.96 -26.91
CA ILE A 258 -2.05 -6.75 -26.40
C ILE A 258 -3.35 -5.98 -26.60
N PRO A 259 -4.31 -6.49 -27.40
CA PRO A 259 -5.60 -5.83 -27.60
C PRO A 259 -6.31 -5.52 -26.27
N ASP A 260 -6.75 -4.28 -26.08
CA ASP A 260 -7.46 -3.83 -24.86
C ASP A 260 -8.78 -4.58 -24.63
N LYS A 261 -9.42 -5.06 -25.71
CA LYS A 261 -10.67 -5.83 -25.69
C LYS A 261 -10.45 -7.34 -25.75
N SER A 262 -9.27 -7.81 -25.37
CA SER A 262 -8.99 -9.24 -25.35
C SER A 262 -9.95 -9.96 -24.38
N PRO A 263 -10.55 -11.11 -24.75
CA PRO A 263 -11.35 -11.92 -23.84
C PRO A 263 -10.56 -12.43 -22.62
N TYR A 264 -9.24 -12.29 -22.63
CA TYR A 264 -8.31 -12.77 -21.61
C TYR A 264 -7.99 -11.73 -20.51
N THR A 265 -8.84 -10.72 -20.31
CA THR A 265 -8.64 -9.69 -19.25
C THR A 265 -8.52 -10.32 -17.86
N TRP A 266 -9.27 -11.38 -17.58
CA TRP A 266 -9.18 -12.12 -16.31
C TRP A 266 -7.83 -12.83 -16.16
N MET A 267 -7.27 -13.40 -17.24
CA MET A 267 -5.96 -14.04 -17.22
C MET A 267 -4.85 -13.02 -16.91
N LYS A 268 -4.93 -11.81 -17.49
CA LYS A 268 -3.99 -10.72 -17.15
C LYS A 268 -4.03 -10.41 -15.65
N SER A 269 -5.22 -10.36 -15.05
CA SER A 269 -5.37 -10.13 -13.61
C SER A 269 -4.80 -11.27 -12.78
N VAL A 270 -5.06 -12.53 -13.15
CA VAL A 270 -4.53 -13.71 -12.43
C VAL A 270 -3.01 -13.79 -12.54
N VAL A 271 -2.44 -13.61 -13.73
CA VAL A 271 -0.98 -13.63 -13.94
C VAL A 271 -0.31 -12.47 -13.20
N GLY A 272 -0.88 -11.26 -13.28
CA GLY A 272 -0.35 -10.11 -12.54
C GLY A 272 -0.44 -10.29 -11.02
N TRP A 273 -1.52 -10.88 -10.52
CA TRP A 273 -1.66 -11.24 -9.11
C TRP A 273 -0.63 -12.27 -8.68
N ALA A 274 -0.48 -13.35 -9.46
CA ALA A 274 0.50 -14.40 -9.18
C ALA A 274 1.93 -13.84 -9.17
N TRP A 275 2.25 -12.92 -10.09
CA TRP A 275 3.52 -12.18 -10.11
C TRP A 275 3.74 -11.39 -8.80
N VAL A 276 2.78 -10.55 -8.40
CA VAL A 276 2.89 -9.74 -7.18
C VAL A 276 3.06 -10.61 -5.94
N MET A 277 2.24 -11.65 -5.80
CA MET A 277 2.27 -12.53 -4.64
C MET A 277 3.57 -13.33 -4.58
N SER A 278 4.02 -13.89 -5.71
CA SER A 278 5.28 -14.65 -5.77
C SER A 278 6.48 -13.75 -5.50
N PHE A 279 6.51 -12.54 -6.08
CA PHE A 279 7.60 -11.59 -5.87
C PHE A 279 7.65 -11.15 -4.41
N THR A 280 6.51 -10.76 -3.84
CA THR A 280 6.41 -10.33 -2.44
C THR A 280 6.78 -11.46 -1.49
N PHE A 281 6.31 -12.69 -1.73
CA PHE A 281 6.66 -13.86 -0.92
C PHE A 281 8.17 -14.15 -0.95
N TYR A 282 8.79 -14.08 -2.13
CA TYR A 282 10.23 -14.32 -2.29
C TYR A 282 11.09 -13.26 -1.60
N THR A 283 10.67 -11.99 -1.64
CA THR A 283 11.41 -10.90 -0.98
C THR A 283 11.04 -10.72 0.48
N PHE A 284 9.94 -11.31 0.96
CA PHE A 284 9.42 -11.13 2.32
C PHE A 284 10.45 -11.40 3.43
N PRO A 285 11.32 -12.43 3.37
CA PRO A 285 12.33 -12.63 4.41
C PRO A 285 13.25 -11.42 4.62
N LEU A 286 13.58 -10.68 3.56
CA LEU A 286 14.42 -9.48 3.67
C LEU A 286 13.75 -8.35 4.46
N PHE A 287 12.42 -8.32 4.49
CA PHE A 287 11.66 -7.36 5.27
C PHE A 287 11.34 -7.90 6.67
N PHE A 288 10.91 -9.15 6.75
CA PHE A 288 10.29 -9.70 7.94
C PHE A 288 11.29 -10.22 8.97
N SER A 289 12.52 -10.60 8.58
CA SER A 289 13.46 -11.27 9.49
C SER A 289 13.82 -10.46 10.74
N SER A 290 13.96 -9.13 10.63
CA SER A 290 14.22 -8.28 11.80
C SER A 290 13.03 -8.25 12.76
N PHE A 291 11.82 -8.22 12.21
CA PHE A 291 10.58 -8.32 12.98
C PHE A 291 10.43 -9.71 13.61
N VAL A 292 10.87 -10.78 12.91
CA VAL A 292 10.98 -12.15 13.43
C VAL A 292 11.83 -12.21 14.69
N GLU A 293 13.01 -11.61 14.67
CA GLU A 293 13.89 -11.60 15.83
C GLU A 293 13.27 -10.90 17.06
N LEU A 294 12.48 -9.85 16.81
CA LEU A 294 11.81 -9.08 17.86
C LEU A 294 10.48 -9.70 18.33
N GLU A 295 10.03 -10.77 17.68
CA GLU A 295 8.75 -11.43 17.97
C GLU A 295 7.54 -10.48 18.01
N ILE A 296 7.56 -9.39 17.23
CA ILE A 296 6.56 -8.30 17.34
C ILE A 296 5.12 -8.74 17.12
N TRP A 297 4.89 -9.88 16.44
CA TRP A 297 3.53 -10.40 16.22
C TRP A 297 2.92 -10.97 17.49
N GLN A 298 3.73 -11.32 18.49
CA GLN A 298 3.25 -11.76 19.80
C GLN A 298 2.42 -10.67 20.49
N GLU A 299 2.63 -9.40 20.11
CA GLU A 299 1.90 -8.23 20.59
C GLU A 299 0.69 -7.85 19.72
N LEU A 300 0.45 -8.53 18.57
CA LEU A 300 -0.69 -8.23 17.70
C LEU A 300 -2.03 -8.72 18.27
N THR A 301 -2.00 -9.70 19.17
CA THR A 301 -3.20 -10.21 19.84
C THR A 301 -3.62 -9.24 20.94
N MET A 302 -4.91 -8.89 20.94
CA MET A 302 -5.53 -8.10 22.02
C MET A 302 -5.96 -9.01 23.18
N GLY A 303 -5.86 -10.33 23.01
CA GLY A 303 -5.93 -11.34 24.06
C GLY A 303 -7.30 -11.98 24.23
N LEU A 304 -8.33 -11.49 23.54
CA LEU A 304 -9.70 -11.98 23.71
C LEU A 304 -9.88 -13.40 23.17
N THR A 305 -9.30 -13.70 22.02
CA THR A 305 -9.44 -15.00 21.35
C THR A 305 -8.28 -15.94 21.61
N LYS A 306 -7.18 -15.49 22.23
CA LYS A 306 -5.95 -16.28 22.41
C LYS A 306 -6.18 -17.60 23.14
N GLU A 307 -6.79 -17.56 24.34
CA GLU A 307 -7.03 -18.77 25.14
C GLU A 307 -7.99 -19.74 24.44
N TRP A 308 -9.08 -19.21 23.91
CA TRP A 308 -10.08 -19.98 23.17
C TRP A 308 -9.45 -20.63 21.92
N PHE A 309 -8.64 -19.88 21.18
CA PHE A 309 -7.96 -20.35 19.97
C PHE A 309 -6.99 -21.48 20.31
N ASN A 310 -6.14 -21.30 21.33
CA ASN A 310 -5.17 -22.31 21.76
C ASN A 310 -5.87 -23.61 22.18
N LYS A 311 -6.93 -23.51 22.99
CA LYS A 311 -7.73 -24.68 23.37
C LYS A 311 -8.33 -25.38 22.15
N THR A 312 -8.94 -24.62 21.24
CA THR A 312 -9.57 -25.16 20.03
C THR A 312 -8.54 -25.83 19.10
N ALA A 313 -7.36 -25.23 18.95
CA ALA A 313 -6.26 -25.77 18.15
C ALA A 313 -5.69 -27.07 18.75
N LEU A 314 -5.64 -27.18 20.09
CA LEU A 314 -5.28 -28.42 20.77
C LEU A 314 -6.32 -29.52 20.54
N GLU A 315 -7.61 -29.20 20.58
CA GLU A 315 -8.69 -30.17 20.41
C GLU A 315 -8.92 -30.57 18.93
N THR A 316 -8.41 -29.78 17.98
CA THR A 316 -8.72 -29.92 16.55
C THR A 316 -7.47 -30.24 15.70
N PRO A 317 -7.25 -31.50 15.27
CA PRO A 317 -6.01 -31.92 14.61
C PRO A 317 -5.62 -31.12 13.35
N TRP A 318 -6.60 -30.76 12.52
CA TRP A 318 -6.33 -29.99 11.30
C TRP A 318 -5.93 -28.55 11.60
N LEU A 319 -6.44 -27.96 12.69
CA LEU A 319 -6.09 -26.61 13.11
C LEU A 319 -4.67 -26.60 13.70
N ARG A 320 -4.31 -27.64 14.47
CA ARG A 320 -2.93 -27.84 14.97
C ARG A 320 -1.90 -27.86 13.85
N ALA A 321 -2.25 -28.40 12.67
CA ALA A 321 -1.35 -28.42 11.51
C ALA A 321 -1.05 -27.02 10.94
N LEU A 322 -1.88 -26.01 11.24
CA LEU A 322 -1.71 -24.61 10.84
C LEU A 322 -0.95 -23.77 11.87
N CYS A 323 -0.65 -24.34 13.03
CA CYS A 323 -0.01 -23.64 14.14
C CYS A 323 1.50 -23.93 14.20
N GLY A 324 2.23 -23.07 14.90
CA GLY A 324 3.64 -23.28 15.18
C GLY A 324 3.88 -24.34 16.26
N GLY A 325 5.15 -24.48 16.67
CA GLY A 325 5.59 -25.50 17.62
C GLY A 325 5.27 -25.19 19.08
N LEU A 326 4.72 -24.00 19.38
CA LEU A 326 4.40 -23.57 20.75
C LEU A 326 3.05 -24.10 21.29
N LEU A 327 2.30 -24.85 20.49
CA LEU A 327 1.04 -25.47 20.94
C LEU A 327 1.22 -26.72 21.80
#